data_AF-A0A3P0N0I5-F1
#
_entry.id   AF-A0A3P0N0I5-F1
#
_cell.length_a   1.000
_cell.length_b   1.000
_cell.length_c   1.000
_cell.angle_alpha   90.00
_cell.angle_beta   90.00
_cell.angle_gamma   90.00
#
_symmetry.space_group_name_H-M   'P 1'
#
loop_
_entity.id
_entity.type
_entity.pdbx_description
1 polymer ?
#
loop_
_entity_poly.entity_id
_entity_poly.type
_entity_poly.pdbx_seq_one_letter_code
_entity_poly.pdbx_strand_id
1 'polypeptide(L)'
;MKKIVLAASIAAIAVAFLSGCDKGSGGAVASSNPSAPQGSSAPTVSPTSTAPAAQTVPAPPRHNYALNQDGTYGYEPALSEDDIRSGKAVKSLVMMRYVGLRNGTYVLLVLNDDNPNVTSRITCQAPCNFAKSEVMAGDSVVKTETLRVVPNSMVGAMVEDAMAGQLTPYGQQVPTMPQYSNNQVPANVPSTPPAPDTTPQAAPVQASSSTSPSGAGALQQTSFDCSKAKSIPEYLICHDADLAASDRDLAAVYQQAKDAVVDKSAFAERARKQWNFREKNCHDKECLVSWYAYQKRVLTKIAQTGDVTAQDN
;
A
#
# COMPACT_ATOMS: atom_id res chain seq x y z
N MET A 1 -13.39 -44.77 32.98
CA MET A 1 -12.72 -44.38 34.24
C MET A 1 -11.40 -43.69 33.91
N LYS A 2 -11.31 -42.38 34.19
CA LYS A 2 -10.15 -41.63 34.72
C LYS A 2 -10.28 -40.17 34.29
N LYS A 3 -10.79 -39.38 35.23
CA LYS A 3 -10.76 -37.92 35.26
C LYS A 3 -9.34 -37.49 35.60
N ILE A 4 -8.79 -36.48 34.93
CA ILE A 4 -7.73 -35.65 35.49
C ILE A 4 -8.13 -34.19 35.26
N VAL A 5 -8.32 -33.53 36.40
CA VAL A 5 -8.63 -32.13 36.61
C VAL A 5 -7.34 -31.34 36.46
N LEU A 6 -7.33 -30.23 35.72
CA LEU A 6 -6.25 -29.25 35.80
C LEU A 6 -6.82 -27.94 36.35
N ALA A 7 -6.29 -27.58 37.53
CA ALA A 7 -6.72 -26.48 38.36
C ALA A 7 -6.22 -25.13 37.83
N ALA A 8 -7.07 -24.11 37.98
CA ALA A 8 -6.74 -22.71 37.83
C ALA A 8 -5.84 -22.24 38.99
N SER A 9 -4.83 -21.43 38.69
CA SER A 9 -4.09 -20.66 39.70
C SER A 9 -4.15 -19.18 39.32
N ILE A 10 -4.93 -18.46 40.12
CA ILE A 10 -5.08 -17.01 40.14
C ILE A 10 -3.96 -16.46 41.02
N ALA A 11 -3.07 -15.64 40.47
CA ALA A 11 -2.12 -14.85 41.24
C ALA A 11 -2.56 -13.39 41.21
N ALA A 12 -3.11 -12.93 42.33
CA ALA A 12 -3.38 -11.53 42.60
C ALA A 12 -2.11 -10.88 43.18
N ILE A 13 -1.61 -9.82 42.54
CA ILE A 13 -0.59 -8.94 43.11
C ILE A 13 -1.28 -7.62 43.45
N ALA A 14 -1.39 -7.36 44.75
CA ALA A 14 -1.88 -6.11 45.32
C ALA A 14 -0.75 -5.06 45.34
N VAL A 15 -1.06 -3.85 44.90
CA VAL A 15 -0.22 -2.65 45.06
C VAL A 15 -0.96 -1.68 45.97
N ALA A 16 -0.33 -1.23 47.05
CA ALA A 16 -0.76 -0.04 47.80
C ALA A 16 0.28 0.43 48.86
N PHE A 17 0.85 1.61 48.55
CA PHE A 17 1.15 2.75 49.43
C PHE A 17 2.04 2.62 50.67
N LEU A 18 3.18 3.33 50.63
CA LEU A 18 3.66 4.11 51.78
C LEU A 18 4.10 5.51 51.34
N SER A 19 3.44 6.50 51.93
CA SER A 19 3.76 7.93 51.90
C SER A 19 5.01 8.22 52.74
N GLY A 20 5.83 9.17 52.31
CA GLY A 20 6.93 9.72 53.11
C GLY A 20 7.24 11.15 52.70
N CYS A 21 6.74 12.11 53.48
CA CYS A 21 7.23 13.48 53.52
C CYS A 21 8.45 13.54 54.42
N ASP A 22 9.53 14.23 54.01
CA ASP A 22 10.48 14.79 54.96
C ASP A 22 11.02 16.14 54.47
N LYS A 23 11.41 16.96 55.44
CA LYS A 23 11.39 18.42 55.46
C LYS A 23 12.68 18.87 56.14
N GLY A 24 13.56 19.59 55.44
CA GLY A 24 14.70 20.28 56.06
C GLY A 24 15.42 21.15 55.01
N SER A 25 15.29 22.48 55.02
CA SER A 25 15.84 23.49 55.95
C SER A 25 17.28 23.89 55.65
N GLY A 26 17.46 25.15 55.23
CA GLY A 26 18.59 25.98 55.66
C GLY A 26 19.58 26.41 54.57
N GLY A 27 19.79 27.73 54.46
CA GLY A 27 20.98 28.31 53.83
C GLY A 27 20.70 29.53 52.95
N ALA A 28 20.91 30.72 53.50
CA ALA A 28 20.61 32.02 52.91
C ALA A 28 21.88 32.78 52.50
N VAL A 29 21.75 33.77 51.59
CA VAL A 29 22.51 35.05 51.39
C VAL A 29 24.06 35.01 51.35
N ALA A 30 24.82 35.83 50.61
CA ALA A 30 24.64 36.90 49.62
C ALA A 30 26.05 37.33 49.14
N SER A 31 26.10 38.12 48.05
CA SER A 31 27.16 39.12 47.72
C SER A 31 28.53 38.56 47.29
N SER A 32 29.32 39.12 46.36
CA SER A 32 29.37 40.44 45.71
C SER A 32 30.40 40.38 44.53
N ASN A 33 30.16 41.23 43.51
CA ASN A 33 31.05 41.66 42.41
C ASN A 33 32.41 42.26 42.92
N PRO A 34 33.45 42.68 42.13
CA PRO A 34 33.39 43.17 40.72
C PRO A 34 34.65 42.99 39.79
N SER A 35 34.47 43.46 38.54
CA SER A 35 35.42 44.18 37.65
C SER A 35 36.56 43.49 36.86
N ALA A 36 36.55 43.78 35.56
CA ALA A 36 37.59 43.60 34.54
C ALA A 36 38.78 44.58 34.69
N PRO A 37 39.85 44.42 33.88
CA PRO A 37 40.02 45.39 32.78
C PRO A 37 40.48 44.79 31.43
N GLN A 38 40.34 45.64 30.41
CA GLN A 38 40.63 45.46 28.99
C GLN A 38 42.12 45.27 28.67
N GLY A 39 42.39 44.55 27.58
CA GLY A 39 43.65 44.55 26.84
C GLY A 39 43.41 44.27 25.37
N SER A 40 43.41 45.31 24.55
CA SER A 40 43.25 45.29 23.09
C SER A 40 44.53 44.81 22.40
N SER A 41 44.41 43.87 21.44
CA SER A 41 45.26 43.84 20.24
C SER A 41 44.68 42.93 19.15
N ALA A 42 44.30 43.52 18.02
CA ALA A 42 44.25 42.94 16.68
C ALA A 42 44.96 43.98 15.77
N PRO A 43 45.49 43.65 14.56
CA PRO A 43 45.08 42.55 13.69
C PRO A 43 46.24 41.80 12.98
N THR A 44 46.01 40.54 12.58
CA THR A 44 46.75 39.94 11.46
C THR A 44 45.82 39.08 10.61
N VAL A 45 45.90 39.32 9.31
CA VAL A 45 45.06 38.82 8.21
C VAL A 45 45.46 37.39 7.82
N SER A 46 44.49 36.62 7.33
CA SER A 46 44.47 35.16 7.05
C SER A 46 45.50 34.64 6.03
N PRO A 47 45.61 33.30 5.85
CA PRO A 47 44.74 32.67 4.85
C PRO A 47 44.04 31.39 5.32
N THR A 48 42.73 31.37 5.05
CA THR A 48 41.93 30.26 4.52
C THR A 48 42.36 28.84 4.90
N SER A 49 41.86 28.36 6.03
CA SER A 49 41.65 26.92 6.23
C SER A 49 40.34 26.54 5.54
N THR A 50 40.45 25.74 4.48
CA THR A 50 39.33 25.22 3.71
C THR A 50 38.41 24.42 4.63
N ALA A 51 37.28 25.02 5.00
CA ALA A 51 36.18 24.28 5.61
C ALA A 51 35.77 23.14 4.66
N PRO A 52 35.56 21.91 5.15
CA PRO A 52 34.97 20.86 4.35
C PRO A 52 33.66 21.38 3.78
N ALA A 53 33.50 21.29 2.46
CA ALA A 53 32.30 21.72 1.76
C ALA A 53 31.07 21.21 2.50
N ALA A 54 30.22 22.14 2.93
CA ALA A 54 28.91 21.82 3.46
C ALA A 54 28.22 20.93 2.42
N GLN A 55 28.02 19.66 2.76
CA GLN A 55 27.24 18.76 1.94
C GLN A 55 25.88 19.42 1.78
N THR A 56 25.54 19.79 0.55
CA THR A 56 24.21 20.28 0.22
C THR A 56 23.25 19.14 0.56
N VAL A 57 22.60 19.23 1.72
CA VAL A 57 21.51 18.33 2.08
C VAL A 57 20.52 18.38 0.92
N PRO A 58 20.23 17.26 0.24
CA PRO A 58 19.26 17.24 -0.84
C PRO A 58 17.97 17.88 -0.35
N ALA A 59 17.35 18.72 -1.19
CA ALA A 59 16.04 19.28 -0.86
C ALA A 59 15.10 18.15 -0.41
N PRO A 60 14.31 18.36 0.66
CA PRO A 60 13.47 17.30 1.22
C PRO A 60 12.60 16.69 0.12
N PRO A 61 12.36 15.36 0.15
CA PRO A 61 11.48 14.72 -0.81
C PRO A 61 10.11 15.42 -0.78
N ARG A 62 9.43 15.51 -1.92
CA ARG A 62 8.07 16.09 -2.00
C ARG A 62 6.99 15.22 -1.33
N HIS A 63 7.43 14.20 -0.60
CA HIS A 63 6.65 13.15 0.02
C HIS A 63 7.26 12.79 1.37
N ASN A 64 6.47 12.20 2.25
CA ASN A 64 6.88 11.83 3.59
C ASN A 64 7.30 10.34 3.71
N TYR A 65 6.93 9.49 2.75
CA TYR A 65 7.36 8.09 2.76
C TYR A 65 8.89 7.95 2.56
N ALA A 66 9.50 6.99 3.25
CA ALA A 66 10.92 6.64 3.15
C ALA A 66 11.19 5.56 2.08
N LEU A 67 10.19 4.73 1.78
CA LEU A 67 10.27 3.63 0.83
C LEU A 67 8.99 3.56 -0.01
N ASN A 68 9.11 3.24 -1.29
CA ASN A 68 8.00 2.85 -2.15
C ASN A 68 8.38 1.58 -2.92
N GLN A 69 7.62 0.51 -2.73
CA GLN A 69 7.73 -0.76 -3.44
C GLN A 69 6.35 -1.14 -3.98
N ASP A 70 6.17 -1.02 -5.29
CA ASP A 70 4.96 -1.46 -6.00
C ASP A 70 3.65 -0.89 -5.43
N GLY A 71 3.66 0.38 -5.01
CA GLY A 71 2.49 1.05 -4.40
C GLY A 71 2.27 0.71 -2.93
N THR A 72 3.24 0.05 -2.29
CA THR A 72 3.35 -0.09 -0.84
C THR A 72 4.40 0.91 -0.34
N TYR A 73 3.98 1.81 0.55
CA TYR A 73 4.74 2.94 1.04
C TYR A 73 5.17 2.71 2.49
N GLY A 74 6.46 2.82 2.78
CA GLY A 74 7.00 2.69 4.13
C GLY A 74 7.22 4.03 4.80
N TYR A 75 6.70 4.19 6.02
CA TYR A 75 6.85 5.40 6.83
C TYR A 75 7.65 5.09 8.09
N GLU A 76 8.59 5.97 8.44
CA GLU A 76 9.39 5.85 9.66
C GLU A 76 8.57 6.32 10.87
N PRO A 77 8.29 5.45 11.86
CA PRO A 77 7.62 5.89 13.07
C PRO A 77 8.60 6.64 13.97
N ALA A 78 8.09 7.63 14.71
CA ALA A 78 8.88 8.36 15.68
C ALA A 78 9.45 7.43 16.78
N LEU A 79 10.68 7.71 17.19
CA LEU A 79 11.32 7.10 18.35
C LEU A 79 10.72 7.66 19.63
N SER A 80 10.46 6.80 20.61
CA SER A 80 10.11 7.23 21.97
C SER A 80 11.36 7.67 22.75
N GLU A 81 11.19 8.40 23.86
CA GLU A 81 12.30 8.75 24.75
C GLU A 81 13.01 7.51 25.31
N ASP A 82 12.26 6.44 25.57
CA ASP A 82 12.80 5.13 25.98
C ASP A 82 13.63 4.47 24.87
N ASP A 83 13.16 4.54 23.61
CA ASP A 83 13.91 4.06 22.44
C ASP A 83 15.25 4.79 22.35
N ILE A 84 15.24 6.12 22.49
CA ILE A 84 16.48 6.93 22.43
C ILE A 84 17.40 6.58 23.61
N ARG A 85 16.87 6.48 24.83
CA ARG A 85 17.64 6.17 26.04
C ARG A 85 18.28 4.77 25.97
N SER A 86 17.62 3.83 25.33
CA SER A 86 18.13 2.47 25.09
C SER A 86 19.09 2.37 23.90
N GLY A 87 19.42 3.50 23.24
CA GLY A 87 20.34 3.56 22.11
C GLY A 87 19.75 3.08 20.78
N LYS A 88 18.41 2.96 20.69
CA LYS A 88 17.74 2.55 19.47
C LYS A 88 17.71 3.72 18.47
N ALA A 89 18.43 3.56 17.37
CA ALA A 89 18.56 4.58 16.34
C ALA A 89 17.40 4.62 15.35
N VAL A 90 16.73 3.49 15.09
CA VAL A 90 15.63 3.38 14.12
C VAL A 90 14.57 2.37 14.55
N LYS A 91 13.36 2.51 14.01
CA LYS A 91 12.28 1.54 14.11
C LYS A 91 11.97 0.99 12.71
N SER A 92 11.41 -0.22 12.66
CA SER A 92 10.92 -0.79 11.42
C SER A 92 9.91 0.14 10.74
N LEU A 93 9.95 0.18 9.42
CA LEU A 93 9.01 0.96 8.63
C LEU A 93 7.59 0.45 8.85
N VAL A 94 6.64 1.36 8.97
CA VAL A 94 5.23 1.03 8.92
C VAL A 94 4.80 1.06 7.46
N MET A 95 4.46 -0.12 6.94
CA MET A 95 4.06 -0.28 5.55
C MET A 95 2.58 0.05 5.37
N MET A 96 2.27 0.82 4.33
CA MET A 96 0.93 1.30 4.04
C MET A 96 0.64 1.24 2.53
N ARG A 97 -0.58 0.87 2.18
CA ARG A 97 -1.10 0.93 0.81
C ARG A 97 -2.21 1.97 0.73
N TYR A 98 -2.13 2.84 -0.29
CA TYR A 98 -3.19 3.78 -0.60
C TYR A 98 -4.24 3.10 -1.47
N VAL A 99 -5.50 3.07 -1.03
CA VAL A 99 -6.61 2.48 -1.79
C VAL A 99 -7.29 3.50 -2.71
N GLY A 100 -6.98 4.79 -2.56
CA GLY A 100 -7.61 5.85 -3.36
C GLY A 100 -8.63 6.69 -2.61
N LEU A 101 -9.27 7.59 -3.35
CA LEU A 101 -10.35 8.47 -2.88
C LEU A 101 -11.70 7.85 -3.25
N ARG A 102 -12.50 7.45 -2.26
CA ARG A 102 -13.82 6.83 -2.45
C ARG A 102 -14.91 7.70 -1.84
N ASN A 103 -15.86 8.16 -2.66
CA ASN A 103 -16.96 9.01 -2.20
C ASN A 103 -16.47 10.23 -1.38
N GLY A 104 -15.36 10.85 -1.81
CA GLY A 104 -14.73 11.97 -1.10
C GLY A 104 -13.92 11.58 0.15
N THR A 105 -13.77 10.29 0.45
CA THR A 105 -13.01 9.79 1.60
C THR A 105 -11.73 9.10 1.13
N TYR A 106 -10.57 9.56 1.61
CA TYR A 106 -9.29 8.88 1.42
C TYR A 106 -9.28 7.58 2.20
N VAL A 107 -8.80 6.50 1.59
CA VAL A 107 -8.72 5.18 2.22
C VAL A 107 -7.28 4.69 2.19
N LEU A 108 -6.71 4.47 3.37
CA LEU A 108 -5.35 3.97 3.58
C LEU A 108 -5.42 2.64 4.33
N LEU A 109 -4.54 1.70 3.99
CA LEU A 109 -4.41 0.41 4.65
C LEU A 109 -3.00 0.30 5.23
N VAL A 110 -2.90 0.30 6.55
CA VAL A 110 -1.65 0.08 7.26
C VAL A 110 -1.51 -1.41 7.53
N LEU A 111 -0.45 -1.99 6.98
CA LEU A 111 -0.12 -3.40 7.09
C LEU A 111 0.57 -3.67 8.43
N ASN A 112 0.35 -4.86 8.99
CA ASN A 112 1.05 -5.31 10.17
C ASN A 112 2.02 -6.42 9.78
N ASP A 113 3.32 -6.15 9.92
CA ASP A 113 4.38 -7.09 9.55
C ASP A 113 4.43 -8.31 10.48
N ASP A 114 4.01 -8.16 11.75
CA ASP A 114 3.99 -9.25 12.74
C ASP A 114 2.80 -10.20 12.52
N ASN A 115 1.69 -9.68 11.99
CA ASN A 115 0.50 -10.47 11.70
C ASN A 115 -0.20 -9.97 10.43
N PRO A 116 0.06 -10.60 9.27
CA PRO A 116 -0.50 -10.16 7.98
C PRO A 116 -2.03 -10.29 7.91
N ASN A 117 -2.66 -11.04 8.82
CA ASN A 117 -4.12 -11.13 8.91
C ASN A 117 -4.76 -9.91 9.59
N VAL A 118 -3.93 -9.03 10.17
CA VAL A 118 -4.38 -7.82 10.85
C VAL A 118 -3.95 -6.61 10.03
N THR A 119 -4.92 -5.81 9.60
CA THR A 119 -4.67 -4.58 8.82
C THR A 119 -5.45 -3.43 9.43
N SER A 120 -4.87 -2.25 9.56
CA SER A 120 -5.61 -1.07 10.02
C SER A 120 -6.07 -0.22 8.84
N ARG A 121 -7.38 -0.05 8.68
CA ARG A 121 -7.97 0.82 7.67
C ARG A 121 -8.16 2.22 8.24
N ILE A 122 -7.49 3.20 7.66
CA ILE A 122 -7.62 4.62 8.02
C ILE A 122 -8.42 5.31 6.94
N THR A 123 -9.47 6.04 7.34
CA THR A 123 -10.35 6.77 6.44
C THR A 123 -10.58 8.20 6.90
N CYS A 124 -10.50 9.17 5.99
CA CYS A 124 -10.79 10.57 6.28
C CYS A 124 -11.30 11.32 5.06
N GLN A 125 -12.12 12.34 5.27
CA GLN A 125 -12.53 13.29 4.22
C GLN A 125 -11.72 14.57 4.38
N ALA A 126 -11.31 15.19 3.26
CA ALA A 126 -10.60 16.47 3.29
C ALA A 126 -11.36 17.51 4.14
N PRO A 127 -10.68 18.28 5.01
CA PRO A 127 -9.23 18.45 5.16
C PRO A 127 -8.55 17.44 6.10
N CYS A 128 -9.20 16.32 6.41
CA CYS A 128 -8.66 15.20 7.21
C CYS A 128 -8.17 15.56 8.62
N ASN A 129 -8.74 16.60 9.27
CA ASN A 129 -8.43 16.91 10.69
C ASN A 129 -8.68 15.72 11.65
N PHE A 130 -9.59 14.83 11.27
CA PHE A 130 -9.90 13.59 11.97
C PHE A 130 -9.97 12.45 10.96
N ALA A 131 -9.51 11.27 11.40
CA ALA A 131 -9.59 10.04 10.64
C ALA A 131 -10.23 8.94 11.48
N LYS A 132 -11.05 8.11 10.86
CA LYS A 132 -11.53 6.88 11.46
C LYS A 132 -10.51 5.77 11.19
N SER A 133 -10.01 5.16 12.25
CA SER A 133 -9.11 4.00 12.20
C SER A 133 -9.89 2.75 12.59
N GLU A 134 -9.89 1.74 11.72
CA GLU A 134 -10.55 0.46 11.92
C GLU A 134 -9.51 -0.66 11.83
N VAL A 135 -9.25 -1.35 12.94
CA VAL A 135 -8.40 -2.54 12.92
C VAL A 135 -9.24 -3.70 12.40
N MET A 136 -8.81 -4.30 11.31
CA MET A 136 -9.43 -5.44 10.64
C MET A 136 -8.65 -6.71 11.01
N ALA A 137 -9.36 -7.80 11.34
CA ALA A 137 -8.80 -9.14 11.40
C ALA A 137 -9.52 -10.00 10.36
N GLY A 138 -8.87 -10.23 9.21
CA GLY A 138 -9.55 -10.70 8.00
C GLY A 138 -10.66 -9.73 7.57
N ASP A 139 -11.90 -10.24 7.45
CA ASP A 139 -13.06 -9.46 6.99
C ASP A 139 -13.76 -8.65 8.10
N SER A 140 -13.38 -8.87 9.37
CA SER A 140 -14.09 -8.32 10.53
C SER A 140 -13.37 -7.11 11.11
N VAL A 141 -14.12 -6.03 11.37
CA VAL A 141 -13.63 -4.89 12.16
C VAL A 141 -13.58 -5.31 13.63
N VAL A 142 -12.39 -5.40 14.21
CA VAL A 142 -12.19 -5.76 15.62
C VAL A 142 -12.10 -4.55 16.54
N LYS A 143 -11.73 -3.38 16.00
CA LYS A 143 -11.63 -2.13 16.78
C LYS A 143 -11.87 -0.93 15.88
N THR A 144 -12.62 0.05 16.37
CA THR A 144 -12.84 1.34 15.68
C THR A 144 -12.48 2.49 16.62
N GLU A 145 -11.66 3.40 16.14
CA GLU A 145 -11.21 4.59 16.89
C GLU A 145 -11.26 5.82 15.98
N THR A 146 -11.48 6.99 16.58
CA THR A 146 -11.33 8.28 15.89
C THR A 146 -10.02 8.90 16.30
N LEU A 147 -9.15 9.13 15.33
CA LEU A 147 -7.83 9.71 15.50
C LEU A 147 -7.88 11.19 15.10
N ARG A 148 -7.22 12.04 15.88
CA ARG A 148 -6.90 13.40 15.45
C ARG A 148 -5.66 13.33 14.56
N VAL A 149 -5.76 13.81 13.34
CA VAL A 149 -4.63 13.84 12.41
C VAL A 149 -3.88 15.15 12.63
N VAL A 150 -2.58 15.05 12.86
CA VAL A 150 -1.69 16.21 13.01
C VAL A 150 -0.50 16.07 12.05
N PRO A 151 0.02 17.15 11.47
CA PRO A 151 1.06 17.08 10.44
C PRO A 151 2.28 16.25 10.83
N ASN A 152 2.80 16.45 12.04
CA ASN A 152 4.02 15.76 12.52
C ASN A 152 3.75 14.36 13.08
N SER A 153 2.61 13.74 12.76
CA SER A 153 2.32 12.36 13.14
C SER A 153 2.49 11.45 11.94
N MET A 154 2.75 10.17 12.19
CA MET A 154 2.84 9.15 11.14
C MET A 154 1.58 9.10 10.27
N VAL A 155 0.38 9.15 10.87
CA VAL A 155 -0.89 9.18 10.13
C VAL A 155 -1.05 10.50 9.36
N GLY A 156 -0.54 11.61 9.92
CA GLY A 156 -0.48 12.90 9.23
C GLY A 156 0.32 12.83 7.94
N ALA A 157 1.55 12.36 8.01
CA ALA A 157 2.42 12.14 6.86
C ALA A 157 1.76 11.29 5.77
N MET A 158 1.13 10.17 6.16
CA MET A 158 0.41 9.28 5.24
C MET A 158 -0.74 10.00 4.51
N VAL A 159 -1.54 10.76 5.26
CA VAL A 159 -2.71 11.46 4.73
C VAL A 159 -2.31 12.68 3.91
N GLU A 160 -1.25 13.39 4.30
CA GLU A 160 -0.70 14.52 3.54
C GLU A 160 -0.21 14.08 2.17
N ASP A 161 0.55 12.98 2.09
CA ASP A 161 0.99 12.41 0.82
C ASP A 161 -0.22 12.02 -0.05
N ALA A 162 -1.27 11.47 0.55
CA ALA A 162 -2.51 11.12 -0.15
C ALA A 162 -3.25 12.36 -0.69
N MET A 163 -3.41 13.40 0.12
CA MET A 163 -4.08 14.65 -0.27
C MET A 163 -3.26 15.47 -1.28
N ALA A 164 -1.93 15.38 -1.21
CA ALA A 164 -1.01 16.03 -2.14
C ALA A 164 -0.85 15.27 -3.47
N GLY A 165 -1.55 14.14 -3.65
CA GLY A 165 -1.47 13.32 -4.86
C GLY A 165 -0.11 12.65 -5.07
N GLN A 166 0.67 12.45 -4.00
CA GLN A 166 1.99 11.82 -4.06
C GLN A 166 1.91 10.29 -4.04
N LEU A 167 0.74 9.73 -3.71
CA LEU A 167 0.52 8.30 -3.63
C LEU A 167 -0.23 7.78 -4.86
N THR A 168 0.34 6.74 -5.46
CA THR A 168 -0.33 5.92 -6.46
C THR A 168 -1.22 4.91 -5.75
N PRO A 169 -2.50 4.80 -6.11
CA PRO A 169 -3.35 3.78 -5.53
C PRO A 169 -2.82 2.37 -5.84
N TYR A 170 -2.72 1.53 -4.81
CA TYR A 170 -2.12 0.20 -4.89
C TYR A 170 -2.85 -0.71 -5.89
N GLY A 171 -2.15 -1.36 -6.81
CA GLY A 171 -2.75 -2.13 -7.89
C GLY A 171 -2.98 -1.36 -9.19
N GLN A 172 -2.79 -0.03 -9.22
CA GLN A 172 -2.61 0.71 -10.48
C GLN A 172 -1.13 0.62 -10.88
N GLN A 173 -0.77 -0.23 -11.84
CA GLN A 173 0.57 -0.16 -12.42
C GLN A 173 0.74 1.17 -13.16
N VAL A 174 1.77 1.95 -12.79
CA VAL A 174 2.32 2.95 -13.70
C VAL A 174 3.11 2.17 -14.75
N PRO A 175 2.88 2.34 -16.06
CA PRO A 175 3.62 1.60 -17.06
C PRO A 175 5.12 1.93 -16.93
N THR A 176 5.91 0.94 -16.50
CA THR A 176 7.36 0.97 -16.61
C THR A 176 7.70 1.22 -18.07
N MET A 177 8.43 2.32 -18.34
CA MET A 177 8.81 2.70 -19.70
C MET A 177 9.43 1.52 -20.46
N PRO A 178 9.04 1.26 -21.71
CA PRO A 178 9.66 0.21 -22.50
C PRO A 178 11.14 0.53 -22.71
N GLN A 179 11.99 -0.40 -22.28
CA GLN A 179 13.39 -0.45 -22.66
C GLN A 179 13.48 -0.46 -24.19
N TYR A 180 14.25 0.51 -24.71
CA TYR A 180 14.58 0.66 -26.12
C TYR A 180 15.11 -0.67 -26.68
N SER A 181 14.28 -1.40 -27.42
CA SER A 181 14.77 -2.41 -28.36
C SER A 181 15.42 -1.67 -29.53
N ASN A 182 16.74 -1.60 -29.46
CA ASN A 182 17.60 -1.18 -30.53
C ASN A 182 17.52 -2.24 -31.65
N ASN A 183 16.66 -2.03 -32.63
CA ASN A 183 16.73 -2.76 -33.90
C ASN A 183 16.94 -1.74 -35.03
N GLN A 184 18.17 -1.72 -35.51
CA GLN A 184 18.66 -0.93 -36.62
C GLN A 184 17.90 -1.29 -37.91
N VAL A 185 17.40 -0.26 -38.59
CA VAL A 185 16.91 -0.34 -39.96
C VAL A 185 18.09 -0.10 -40.91
N PRO A 186 18.42 -1.00 -41.84
CA PRO A 186 19.17 -0.62 -43.03
C PRO A 186 18.22 0.05 -44.01
N ALA A 187 18.54 1.30 -44.34
CA ALA A 187 17.95 2.03 -45.43
C ALA A 187 18.14 1.29 -46.76
N ASN A 188 17.06 1.14 -47.54
CA ASN A 188 17.18 1.20 -48.99
C ASN A 188 15.88 1.70 -49.60
N VAL A 189 15.97 2.91 -50.14
CA VAL A 189 14.98 3.57 -50.99
C VAL A 189 15.36 3.29 -52.44
N PRO A 190 14.40 3.20 -53.37
CA PRO A 190 14.56 4.00 -54.58
C PRO A 190 13.32 4.87 -54.86
N SER A 191 13.59 6.14 -55.09
CA SER A 191 12.65 7.18 -55.49
C SER A 191 12.54 7.24 -57.01
N THR A 192 11.33 7.29 -57.60
CA THR A 192 10.97 8.27 -58.66
C THR A 192 9.44 8.30 -58.96
N PRO A 193 8.80 9.50 -59.11
CA PRO A 193 7.45 9.74 -59.69
C PRO A 193 7.53 10.05 -61.22
N PRO A 194 6.44 10.22 -62.05
CA PRO A 194 5.22 11.03 -61.77
C PRO A 194 3.84 10.72 -62.45
N ALA A 195 2.77 11.25 -61.81
CA ALA A 195 1.52 11.90 -62.32
C ALA A 195 0.41 11.11 -63.12
N PRO A 196 -0.79 11.69 -63.40
CA PRO A 196 -1.93 11.80 -62.46
C PRO A 196 -3.30 11.33 -63.02
N ASP A 197 -4.31 11.33 -62.13
CA ASP A 197 -5.77 11.38 -62.33
C ASP A 197 -6.52 10.24 -63.05
N THR A 198 -7.27 9.44 -62.27
CA THR A 198 -8.74 9.35 -62.41
C THR A 198 -9.40 8.77 -61.14
N THR A 199 -10.29 9.53 -60.52
CA THR A 199 -11.32 9.08 -59.54
C THR A 199 -12.49 8.39 -60.29
N PRO A 200 -13.29 7.48 -59.67
CA PRO A 200 -14.22 7.84 -58.57
C PRO A 200 -14.61 6.76 -57.52
N GLN A 201 -14.72 7.23 -56.26
CA GLN A 201 -15.86 7.03 -55.34
C GLN A 201 -16.05 5.72 -54.52
N ALA A 202 -16.18 5.93 -53.19
CA ALA A 202 -17.04 5.27 -52.18
C ALA A 202 -16.35 4.53 -51.00
N ALA A 203 -16.85 4.84 -49.80
CA ALA A 203 -16.34 4.66 -48.43
C ALA A 203 -16.57 3.24 -47.81
N PRO A 204 -16.22 2.95 -46.53
CA PRO A 204 -15.51 3.75 -45.52
C PRO A 204 -14.26 3.06 -44.93
N VAL A 205 -13.20 3.83 -44.71
CA VAL A 205 -12.12 3.44 -43.81
C VAL A 205 -12.65 3.46 -42.38
N GLN A 206 -12.69 2.29 -41.76
CA GLN A 206 -12.97 2.17 -40.34
C GLN A 206 -11.89 2.96 -39.58
N ALA A 207 -12.35 3.91 -38.79
CA ALA A 207 -11.54 4.60 -37.82
C ALA A 207 -10.99 3.57 -36.83
N SER A 208 -9.77 3.11 -37.06
CA SER A 208 -8.96 2.49 -36.02
C SER A 208 -8.70 3.58 -34.98
N SER A 209 -9.54 3.58 -33.95
CA SER A 209 -9.43 4.41 -32.77
C SER A 209 -8.05 4.21 -32.15
N SER A 210 -7.13 5.10 -32.51
CA SER A 210 -5.95 5.40 -31.73
C SER A 210 -6.40 6.10 -30.45
N THR A 211 -6.77 5.30 -29.45
CA THR A 211 -6.94 5.80 -28.09
C THR A 211 -5.55 6.03 -27.51
N SER A 212 -5.14 7.28 -27.49
CA SER A 212 -4.00 7.75 -26.70
C SER A 212 -4.22 7.50 -25.20
N PRO A 213 -3.15 7.26 -24.41
CA PRO A 213 -3.25 6.97 -23.00
C PRO A 213 -3.49 8.27 -22.21
N SER A 214 -4.74 8.53 -21.86
CA SER A 214 -5.06 9.59 -20.89
C SER A 214 -5.02 9.00 -19.48
N GLY A 215 -3.95 9.36 -18.78
CA GLY A 215 -3.72 9.06 -17.37
C GLY A 215 -4.78 9.71 -16.48
N ALA A 216 -5.76 8.90 -16.11
CA ALA A 216 -6.42 8.80 -14.83
C ALA A 216 -6.95 7.36 -14.83
N GLY A 217 -6.31 6.46 -14.07
CA GLY A 217 -6.42 5.03 -14.31
C GLY A 217 -7.86 4.53 -14.30
N ALA A 218 -8.39 4.30 -15.50
CA ALA A 218 -9.74 3.79 -15.67
C ALA A 218 -9.85 2.41 -15.01
N LEU A 219 -11.00 2.17 -14.39
CA LEU A 219 -11.32 0.84 -13.88
C LEU A 219 -11.24 -0.16 -15.03
N GLN A 220 -10.57 -1.27 -14.77
CA GLN A 220 -10.50 -2.36 -15.72
C GLN A 220 -11.87 -3.02 -15.84
N GLN A 221 -12.17 -3.57 -17.01
CA GLN A 221 -13.34 -4.41 -17.18
C GLN A 221 -13.11 -5.75 -16.49
N THR A 222 -13.94 -6.11 -15.52
CA THR A 222 -13.84 -7.40 -14.82
C THR A 222 -15.14 -8.19 -14.99
N SER A 223 -15.20 -9.39 -14.43
CA SER A 223 -16.43 -10.19 -14.38
C SER A 223 -17.42 -9.72 -13.30
N PHE A 224 -17.01 -8.74 -12.49
CA PHE A 224 -17.83 -8.10 -11.48
C PHE A 224 -17.86 -6.58 -11.69
N ASP A 225 -18.65 -5.88 -10.88
CA ASP A 225 -18.80 -4.44 -10.98
C ASP A 225 -17.74 -3.74 -10.11
N CYS A 226 -16.72 -3.15 -10.76
CA CYS A 226 -15.65 -2.45 -10.05
C CYS A 226 -16.12 -1.25 -9.21
N SER A 227 -17.28 -0.67 -9.49
CA SER A 227 -17.85 0.38 -8.64
C SER A 227 -18.32 -0.14 -7.27
N LYS A 228 -18.51 -1.47 -7.15
CA LYS A 228 -18.94 -2.16 -5.95
C LYS A 228 -17.82 -2.90 -5.23
N ALA A 229 -16.58 -2.81 -5.72
CA ALA A 229 -15.41 -3.42 -5.10
C ALA A 229 -15.29 -2.95 -3.64
N LYS A 230 -15.18 -3.86 -2.68
CA LYS A 230 -15.13 -3.56 -1.24
C LYS A 230 -13.90 -4.14 -0.57
N SER A 231 -13.31 -5.19 -1.14
CA SER A 231 -12.14 -5.86 -0.58
C SER A 231 -10.85 -5.44 -1.28
N ILE A 232 -9.73 -5.76 -0.63
CA ILE A 232 -8.39 -5.58 -1.18
C ILE A 232 -8.25 -6.34 -2.50
N PRO A 233 -8.53 -7.65 -2.58
CA PRO A 233 -8.38 -8.38 -3.83
C PRO A 233 -9.27 -7.85 -4.96
N GLU A 234 -10.53 -7.49 -4.68
CA GLU A 234 -11.40 -6.86 -5.70
C GLU A 234 -10.83 -5.53 -6.22
N TYR A 235 -10.26 -4.72 -5.34
CA TYR A 235 -9.60 -3.48 -5.73
C TYR A 235 -8.40 -3.73 -6.64
N LEU A 236 -7.54 -4.70 -6.28
CA LEU A 236 -6.38 -5.07 -7.11
C LEU A 236 -6.82 -5.51 -8.50
N ILE A 237 -7.85 -6.34 -8.59
CA ILE A 237 -8.38 -6.83 -9.86
C ILE A 237 -8.95 -5.67 -10.70
N CYS A 238 -9.59 -4.68 -10.08
CA CYS A 238 -10.17 -3.53 -10.80
C CYS A 238 -9.15 -2.53 -11.33
N HIS A 239 -7.91 -2.55 -10.82
CA HIS A 239 -6.92 -1.54 -11.13
C HIS A 239 -5.69 -2.09 -11.87
N ASP A 240 -5.54 -3.41 -11.96
CA ASP A 240 -4.46 -4.11 -12.64
C ASP A 240 -4.98 -4.85 -13.89
N ALA A 241 -4.39 -4.59 -15.05
CA ALA A 241 -4.85 -5.14 -16.33
C ALA A 241 -4.71 -6.67 -16.42
N ASP A 242 -3.65 -7.23 -15.84
CA ASP A 242 -3.39 -8.67 -15.88
C ASP A 242 -4.34 -9.44 -14.96
N LEU A 243 -4.60 -8.89 -13.77
CA LEU A 243 -5.57 -9.45 -12.84
C LEU A 243 -6.99 -9.36 -13.40
N ALA A 244 -7.36 -8.23 -14.03
CA ALA A 244 -8.65 -8.08 -14.69
C ALA A 244 -8.83 -9.08 -15.85
N ALA A 245 -7.78 -9.31 -16.64
CA ALA A 245 -7.80 -10.34 -17.68
C ALA A 245 -7.99 -11.74 -17.09
N SER A 246 -7.24 -12.07 -16.03
CA SER A 246 -7.36 -13.34 -15.31
C SER A 246 -8.76 -13.56 -14.74
N ASP A 247 -9.40 -12.49 -14.26
CA ASP A 247 -10.76 -12.53 -13.74
C ASP A 247 -11.81 -12.87 -14.82
N ARG A 248 -11.73 -12.20 -15.98
CA ARG A 248 -12.62 -12.50 -17.12
C ARG A 248 -12.40 -13.91 -17.66
N ASP A 249 -11.14 -14.33 -17.76
CA ASP A 249 -10.77 -15.68 -18.15
C ASP A 249 -11.37 -16.73 -17.21
N LEU A 250 -11.23 -16.52 -15.90
CA LEU A 250 -11.77 -17.44 -14.91
C LEU A 250 -13.30 -17.50 -14.96
N ALA A 251 -13.97 -16.37 -15.19
CA ALA A 251 -15.41 -16.33 -15.33
C ALA A 251 -15.91 -17.18 -16.50
N ALA A 252 -15.21 -17.18 -17.64
CA ALA A 252 -15.53 -18.03 -18.78
C ALA A 252 -15.39 -19.52 -18.43
N VAL A 253 -14.27 -19.92 -17.82
CA VAL A 253 -14.02 -21.32 -17.40
C VAL A 253 -14.99 -21.75 -16.30
N TYR A 254 -15.37 -20.85 -15.41
CA TYR A 254 -16.36 -21.11 -14.37
C TYR A 254 -17.73 -21.48 -14.95
N GLN A 255 -18.20 -20.78 -15.99
CA GLN A 255 -19.46 -21.16 -16.65
C GLN A 255 -19.36 -22.54 -17.31
N GLN A 256 -18.26 -22.82 -18.02
CA GLN A 256 -18.03 -24.14 -18.62
C GLN A 256 -18.06 -25.26 -17.57
N ALA A 257 -17.37 -25.05 -16.43
CA ALA A 257 -17.39 -25.99 -15.32
C ALA A 257 -18.78 -26.17 -14.72
N LYS A 258 -19.52 -25.07 -14.54
CA LYS A 258 -20.89 -25.08 -14.00
C LYS A 258 -21.88 -25.84 -14.90
N ASP A 259 -21.68 -25.77 -16.21
CA ASP A 259 -22.54 -26.46 -17.18
C ASP A 259 -22.21 -27.96 -17.28
N ALA A 260 -20.94 -28.33 -17.08
CA ALA A 260 -20.49 -29.72 -17.16
C ALA A 260 -20.80 -30.55 -15.90
N VAL A 261 -20.87 -29.94 -14.71
CA VAL A 261 -21.05 -30.66 -13.45
C VAL A 261 -22.46 -31.22 -13.27
N VAL A 262 -22.53 -32.46 -12.79
CA VAL A 262 -23.80 -33.09 -12.40
C VAL A 262 -24.31 -32.52 -11.07
N ASP A 263 -23.43 -32.45 -10.06
CA ASP A 263 -23.78 -31.89 -8.75
C ASP A 263 -23.47 -30.38 -8.69
N LYS A 264 -24.46 -29.58 -9.09
CA LYS A 264 -24.38 -28.12 -9.05
C LYS A 264 -24.24 -27.56 -7.63
N SER A 265 -24.72 -28.27 -6.62
CA SER A 265 -24.69 -27.82 -5.22
C SER A 265 -23.29 -27.94 -4.64
N ALA A 266 -22.63 -29.08 -4.86
CA ALA A 266 -21.24 -29.30 -4.46
C ALA A 266 -20.31 -28.33 -5.20
N PHE A 267 -20.55 -28.08 -6.49
CA PHE A 267 -19.78 -27.11 -7.26
C PHE A 267 -19.90 -25.68 -6.71
N ALA A 268 -21.13 -25.25 -6.38
CA ALA A 268 -21.35 -23.94 -5.78
C ALA A 268 -20.66 -23.81 -4.41
N GLU A 269 -20.67 -24.86 -3.59
CA GLU A 269 -19.96 -24.87 -2.31
C GLU A 269 -18.44 -24.79 -2.50
N ARG A 270 -17.87 -25.56 -3.44
CA ARG A 270 -16.44 -25.50 -3.78
C ARG A 270 -16.04 -24.10 -4.21
N ALA A 271 -16.79 -23.52 -5.15
CA ALA A 271 -16.53 -22.17 -5.65
C ALA A 271 -16.58 -21.15 -4.51
N ARG A 272 -17.61 -21.21 -3.65
CA ARG A 272 -17.72 -20.32 -2.49
C ARG A 272 -16.50 -20.44 -1.57
N LYS A 273 -16.02 -21.65 -1.27
CA LYS A 273 -14.81 -21.87 -0.46
C LYS A 273 -13.58 -21.22 -1.08
N GLN A 274 -13.39 -21.37 -2.40
CA GLN A 274 -12.25 -20.79 -3.11
C GLN A 274 -12.31 -19.26 -3.18
N TRP A 275 -13.50 -18.67 -3.36
CA TRP A 275 -13.66 -17.22 -3.36
C TRP A 275 -13.42 -16.66 -1.95
N ASN A 276 -13.98 -17.29 -0.91
CA ASN A 276 -13.71 -16.90 0.47
C ASN A 276 -12.21 -17.02 0.83
N PHE A 277 -11.51 -18.02 0.29
CA PHE A 277 -10.07 -18.12 0.46
C PHE A 277 -9.36 -16.91 -0.17
N ARG A 278 -9.69 -16.56 -1.41
CA ARG A 278 -9.12 -15.38 -2.09
C ARG A 278 -9.33 -14.12 -1.26
N GLU A 279 -10.56 -13.86 -0.83
CA GLU A 279 -10.93 -12.67 -0.06
C GLU A 279 -10.11 -12.55 1.23
N LYS A 280 -9.90 -13.68 1.93
CA LYS A 280 -9.23 -13.69 3.23
C LYS A 280 -7.72 -13.72 3.19
N ASN A 281 -7.13 -14.33 2.16
CA ASN A 281 -5.70 -14.66 2.16
C ASN A 281 -4.90 -13.82 1.17
N CYS A 282 -5.51 -13.37 0.07
CA CYS A 282 -4.79 -12.61 -0.93
C CYS A 282 -4.87 -11.10 -0.71
N HIS A 283 -3.70 -10.52 -0.48
CA HIS A 283 -3.54 -9.09 -0.24
C HIS A 283 -2.63 -8.42 -1.26
N ASP A 284 -1.99 -9.17 -2.17
CA ASP A 284 -1.07 -8.67 -3.18
C ASP A 284 -1.33 -9.32 -4.56
N LYS A 285 -0.63 -8.79 -5.58
CA LYS A 285 -0.76 -9.25 -6.97
C LYS A 285 -0.26 -10.69 -7.10
N GLU A 286 0.85 -11.03 -6.46
CA GLU A 286 1.49 -12.34 -6.53
C GLU A 286 0.57 -13.46 -5.99
N CYS A 287 -0.10 -13.22 -4.86
CA CYS A 287 -1.10 -14.15 -4.33
C CYS A 287 -2.27 -14.32 -5.30
N LEU A 288 -2.79 -13.22 -5.84
CA LEU A 288 -3.91 -13.26 -6.77
C LEU A 288 -3.56 -13.99 -8.07
N VAL A 289 -2.39 -13.71 -8.66
CA VAL A 289 -1.90 -14.40 -9.86
C VAL A 289 -1.80 -15.91 -9.59
N SER A 290 -1.21 -16.30 -8.46
CA SER A 290 -1.08 -17.71 -8.06
C SER A 290 -2.43 -18.38 -7.86
N TRP A 291 -3.37 -17.68 -7.21
CA TRP A 291 -4.73 -18.16 -6.98
C TRP A 291 -5.51 -18.33 -8.29
N TYR A 292 -5.47 -17.35 -9.19
CA TYR A 292 -6.13 -17.44 -10.50
C TYR A 292 -5.56 -18.60 -11.33
N ALA A 293 -4.24 -18.78 -11.35
CA ALA A 293 -3.60 -19.87 -12.06
C ALA A 293 -4.06 -21.25 -11.55
N TYR A 294 -4.04 -21.44 -10.22
CA TYR A 294 -4.55 -22.66 -9.58
C TYR A 294 -6.03 -22.89 -9.91
N GLN A 295 -6.86 -21.87 -9.69
CA GLN A 295 -8.30 -22.01 -9.84
C GLN A 295 -8.71 -22.26 -11.29
N LYS A 296 -8.00 -21.67 -12.26
CA LYS A 296 -8.20 -21.93 -13.69
C LYS A 296 -7.90 -23.37 -14.05
N ARG A 297 -6.79 -23.96 -13.56
CA ARG A 297 -6.45 -25.38 -13.80
C ARG A 297 -7.50 -26.33 -13.22
N VAL A 298 -7.90 -26.10 -11.98
CA VAL A 298 -8.96 -26.88 -11.32
C VAL A 298 -10.28 -26.80 -12.09
N LEU A 299 -10.77 -25.60 -12.39
CA LEU A 299 -12.07 -25.43 -13.06
C LEU A 299 -12.03 -25.98 -14.48
N THR A 300 -10.90 -25.88 -15.18
CA THR A 300 -10.73 -26.50 -16.51
C THR A 300 -10.89 -28.02 -16.43
N LYS A 301 -10.29 -28.67 -15.43
CA LYS A 301 -10.43 -30.11 -15.22
C LYS A 301 -11.88 -30.49 -14.91
N ILE A 302 -12.55 -29.72 -14.04
CA ILE A 302 -13.98 -29.92 -13.73
C ILE A 302 -14.84 -29.75 -14.99
N ALA A 303 -14.55 -28.75 -15.84
CA ALA A 303 -15.28 -28.54 -17.10
C ALA A 303 -15.11 -29.70 -18.08
N GLN A 304 -13.97 -30.39 -18.06
CA GLN A 304 -13.70 -31.53 -18.93
C GLN A 304 -14.31 -32.84 -18.42
N THR A 305 -14.35 -33.04 -17.10
CA THR A 305 -14.75 -34.32 -16.50
C THR A 305 -16.15 -34.32 -15.89
N GLY A 306 -16.70 -33.15 -15.59
CA GLY A 306 -17.91 -33.00 -14.77
C GLY A 306 -17.73 -33.36 -13.29
N ASP A 307 -16.52 -33.73 -12.86
CA ASP A 307 -16.21 -34.17 -11.50
C ASP A 307 -15.80 -32.99 -10.61
N VAL A 308 -16.67 -32.61 -9.68
CA VAL A 308 -16.47 -31.51 -8.71
C VAL A 308 -15.28 -31.74 -7.76
N THR A 309 -14.86 -33.00 -7.57
CA THR A 309 -13.78 -33.35 -6.64
C THR A 309 -12.39 -33.19 -7.25
N ALA A 310 -12.30 -32.90 -8.55
CA ALA A 310 -11.03 -32.74 -9.26
C ALA A 310 -10.07 -31.77 -8.54
N GLN A 311 -8.82 -32.22 -8.42
CA GLN A 311 -7.69 -31.48 -7.86
C GLN A 311 -6.68 -31.15 -8.95
N ASP A 312 -5.90 -30.10 -8.69
CA ASP A 312 -4.67 -29.77 -9.42
C ASP A 312 -3.58 -30.70 -8.87
N ASN A 313 -3.07 -31.61 -9.70
CA ASN A 313 -2.06 -32.59 -9.32
C ASN A 313 -0.66 -32.08 -9.64
#